data_AF-A0A7S3H570-F1
#
_entry.id   AF-A0A7S3H570-F1
#
_cell.length_a   1.000
_cell.length_b   1.000
_cell.length_c   1.000
_cell.angle_alpha   90.00
_cell.angle_beta   90.00
_cell.angle_gamma   90.00
#
_symmetry.space_group_name_H-M   'P 1'
#
loop_
_entity.id
_entity.type
_entity.pdbx_description
1 polymer ?
#
loop_
_entity_poly.entity_id
_entity_poly.type
_entity_poly.pdbx_seq_one_letter_code
_entity_poly.pdbx_strand_id
1 'polypeptide(L)'
;MFLPAPLYIMTVVSATSAEEVQQIQKGSKCVFFFWASWHEPSAQGGQMQGVFSALSTKYAALKFITIEAEACPDVSEKFGVAVVPTFYATNNGGIVGKVEGANPAELSKL
;
A
#
# COMPACT_ATOMS: atom_id res chain seq x y z
N MET A 1 -24.82 -24.69 12.88
CA MET A 1 -23.53 -24.37 13.54
C MET A 1 -22.70 -23.59 12.53
N PHE A 2 -22.86 -22.27 12.50
CA PHE A 2 -22.07 -21.40 11.63
C PHE A 2 -20.74 -21.17 12.31
N LEU A 3 -19.65 -21.63 11.71
CA LEU A 3 -18.31 -21.21 12.10
C LEU A 3 -18.24 -19.69 11.89
N PRO A 4 -17.78 -18.90 12.87
CA PRO A 4 -17.56 -17.48 12.63
C PRO A 4 -16.54 -17.34 11.50
N ALA A 5 -16.88 -16.56 10.47
CA ALA A 5 -15.94 -16.18 9.44
C ALA A 5 -14.72 -15.54 10.13
N PRO A 6 -13.48 -15.81 9.67
CA PRO A 6 -12.30 -15.22 10.27
C PRO A 6 -12.48 -13.70 10.28
N LEU A 7 -12.29 -13.09 11.45
CA LEU A 7 -12.37 -11.65 11.68
C LEU A 7 -11.35 -11.00 10.72
N TYR A 8 -11.80 -10.52 9.58
CA TYR A 8 -10.94 -9.94 8.57
C TYR A 8 -10.41 -8.63 9.14
N ILE A 9 -9.17 -8.63 9.61
CA ILE A 9 -8.55 -7.45 10.22
C ILE A 9 -8.37 -6.42 9.10
N MET A 10 -9.36 -5.52 8.99
CA MET A 10 -9.44 -4.41 8.05
C MET A 10 -8.44 -3.34 8.45
N THR A 11 -7.16 -3.57 8.17
CA THR A 11 -6.13 -2.65 8.62
C THR A 11 -5.12 -2.48 7.50
N VAL A 12 -5.00 -1.23 7.03
CA VAL A 12 -3.83 -0.79 6.31
C VAL A 12 -2.62 -1.12 7.20
N VAL A 13 -1.76 -2.03 6.73
CA VAL A 13 -0.61 -2.49 7.51
C VAL A 13 0.59 -1.62 7.16
N SER A 14 1.28 -1.09 8.17
CA SER A 14 2.60 -0.49 7.95
C SER A 14 3.66 -1.57 7.86
N ALA A 15 4.48 -1.57 6.82
CA ALA A 15 5.67 -2.42 6.72
C ALA A 15 6.93 -1.55 6.79
N THR A 16 7.96 -2.04 7.49
CA THR A 16 9.20 -1.29 7.74
C THR A 16 10.47 -1.99 7.27
N SER A 17 10.37 -3.23 6.78
CA SER A 17 11.51 -4.02 6.29
C SER A 17 11.19 -4.77 5.00
N ALA A 18 12.24 -5.15 4.26
CA ALA A 18 12.10 -5.94 3.05
C ALA A 18 11.57 -7.35 3.34
N GLU A 19 11.94 -7.93 4.48
CA GLU A 19 11.49 -9.23 4.94
C GLU A 19 9.98 -9.23 5.18
N GLU A 20 9.45 -8.23 5.88
CA GLU A 20 8.00 -8.06 6.08
C GLU A 20 7.26 -7.97 4.74
N VAL A 21 7.75 -7.14 3.82
CA VAL A 21 7.16 -6.98 2.48
C VAL A 21 7.14 -8.30 1.74
N GLN A 22 8.24 -9.06 1.73
CA GLN A 22 8.30 -10.37 1.09
C GLN A 22 7.30 -11.37 1.68
N GLN A 23 7.14 -11.39 3.01
CA GLN A 23 6.18 -12.30 3.65
C GLN A 23 4.74 -11.89 3.33
N ILE A 24 4.44 -10.60 3.34
CA ILE A 24 3.10 -10.08 3.04
C ILE A 24 2.65 -10.43 1.62
N GLN A 25 3.58 -10.33 0.65
CA GLN A 25 3.32 -10.53 -0.77
C GLN A 25 3.05 -11.99 -1.17
N LYS A 26 3.59 -12.97 -0.44
CA LYS A 26 3.42 -14.39 -0.77
C LYS A 26 1.94 -14.78 -0.82
N GLY A 27 1.51 -15.33 -1.96
CA GLY A 27 0.14 -15.79 -2.18
C GLY A 27 -0.93 -14.69 -2.08
N SER A 28 -0.55 -13.41 -2.19
CA SER A 28 -1.43 -12.28 -1.90
C SER A 28 -1.46 -11.28 -3.06
N LYS A 29 -2.59 -10.58 -3.19
CA LYS A 29 -2.69 -9.35 -3.99
C LYS A 29 -2.55 -8.16 -3.06
N CYS A 30 -1.63 -7.26 -3.37
CA CYS A 30 -1.25 -6.18 -2.49
C CYS A 30 -1.33 -4.84 -3.22
N VAL A 31 -1.69 -3.78 -2.52
CA VAL A 31 -1.51 -2.40 -2.95
C VAL A 31 -0.60 -1.73 -1.92
N PHE A 32 0.54 -1.21 -2.38
CA PHE A 32 1.50 -0.49 -1.57
C PHE A 32 1.33 1.00 -1.74
N PHE A 33 1.56 1.75 -0.66
CA PHE A 33 1.58 3.19 -0.63
C PHE A 33 2.89 3.65 0.03
N PHE A 34 3.81 4.14 -0.80
CA PHE A 34 5.03 4.81 -0.37
C PHE A 34 4.73 6.27 -0.09
N TRP A 35 4.96 6.70 1.14
CA TRP A 35 4.58 8.02 1.65
C TRP A 35 5.73 8.71 2.38
N ALA A 36 5.59 10.00 2.66
CA ALA A 36 6.48 10.75 3.53
C ALA A 36 5.69 11.75 4.38
N SER A 37 6.18 12.02 5.60
CA SER A 37 5.56 12.95 6.55
C SER A 37 5.62 14.42 6.11
N TRP A 38 6.65 14.79 5.34
CA TRP A 38 6.84 16.15 4.82
C TRP A 38 6.04 16.46 3.56
N HIS A 39 5.43 15.46 2.91
CA HIS A 39 4.68 15.64 1.69
C HIS A 39 3.17 15.62 1.99
N GLU A 40 2.56 16.81 2.03
CA GLU A 40 1.18 17.04 2.50
C GLU A 40 0.14 16.06 1.91
N PRO A 41 0.06 15.82 0.59
CA PRO A 41 -0.92 14.87 0.04
C PRO A 41 -0.77 13.44 0.55
N SER A 42 0.44 13.02 0.93
CA SER A 42 0.75 11.65 1.34
C SER A 42 0.90 11.45 2.85
N ALA A 43 1.10 12.54 3.60
CA ALA A 43 1.26 12.48 5.04
C ALA A 43 -0.03 11.97 5.72
N GLN A 44 0.06 11.71 7.03
CA GLN A 44 -1.10 11.35 7.83
C GLN A 44 -2.18 12.44 7.75
N GLY A 45 -3.43 12.05 7.46
CA GLY A 45 -4.53 12.99 7.23
C GLY A 45 -4.53 13.66 5.85
N GLY A 46 -3.50 13.42 5.03
CA GLY A 46 -3.44 13.87 3.65
C GLY A 46 -4.45 13.19 2.74
N GLN A 47 -4.75 13.82 1.61
CA GLN A 47 -5.76 13.35 0.66
C GLN A 47 -5.55 11.89 0.24
N MET A 48 -4.32 11.52 -0.10
CA MET A 48 -4.03 10.20 -0.63
C MET A 48 -4.11 9.10 0.43
N GLN A 49 -3.84 9.44 1.70
CA GLN A 49 -4.05 8.52 2.82
C GLN A 49 -5.55 8.22 3.01
N GLY A 50 -6.41 9.23 2.90
CA GLY A 50 -7.86 9.07 2.92
C GLY A 50 -8.39 8.20 1.77
N VAL A 51 -7.93 8.46 0.54
CA VAL A 51 -8.30 7.66 -0.64
C VAL A 51 -7.84 6.21 -0.49
N PHE A 52 -6.59 5.99 -0.06
CA PHE A 52 -6.04 4.66 0.16
C PHE A 52 -6.82 3.89 1.24
N SER A 53 -7.18 4.56 2.33
CA SER A 53 -8.02 3.98 3.40
C SER A 53 -9.42 3.60 2.89
N ALA A 54 -10.06 4.46 2.10
CA ALA A 54 -11.36 4.15 1.50
C ALA A 54 -11.30 2.95 0.54
N LEU A 55 -10.24 2.85 -0.28
CA LEU A 55 -10.00 1.71 -1.15
C LEU A 55 -9.75 0.42 -0.34
N SER A 56 -9.05 0.50 0.79
CA SER A 56 -8.84 -0.64 1.69
C SER A 56 -10.13 -1.18 2.29
N THR A 57 -11.11 -0.29 2.54
CA THR A 57 -12.44 -0.67 3.01
C THR A 57 -13.26 -1.30 1.88
N LYS A 58 -13.14 -0.77 0.66
CA LYS A 58 -13.89 -1.24 -0.52
C LYS A 58 -13.42 -2.61 -1.02
N TYR A 59 -12.12 -2.87 -1.02
CA TYR A 59 -11.52 -4.05 -1.62
C TYR A 59 -10.90 -4.98 -0.58
N ALA A 60 -11.73 -5.59 0.26
CA ALA A 60 -11.29 -6.47 1.35
C ALA A 60 -10.38 -7.63 0.87
N ALA A 61 -10.56 -8.15 -0.34
CA ALA A 61 -9.72 -9.25 -0.85
C ALA A 61 -8.26 -8.84 -1.14
N LEU A 62 -7.94 -7.55 -1.14
CA LEU A 62 -6.58 -7.03 -1.33
C LEU A 62 -5.96 -6.67 0.02
N LYS A 63 -4.64 -6.80 0.13
CA LYS A 63 -3.88 -6.25 1.26
C LYS A 63 -3.43 -4.83 0.94
N PHE A 64 -3.67 -3.89 1.84
CA PHE A 64 -3.22 -2.50 1.69
C PHE A 64 -2.07 -2.24 2.65
N ILE A 65 -0.93 -1.79 2.13
CA ILE A 65 0.32 -1.64 2.87
C ILE A 65 0.85 -0.21 2.73
N THR A 66 1.23 0.40 3.84
CA THR A 66 1.95 1.68 3.85
C THR A 66 3.43 1.48 4.17
N ILE A 67 4.29 2.25 3.52
CA ILE A 67 5.74 2.24 3.74
C ILE A 67 6.20 3.70 3.76
N GLU A 68 6.86 4.14 4.83
CA GLU A 68 7.50 5.45 4.83
C GLU A 68 8.78 5.37 3.99
N ALA A 69 8.80 6.08 2.87
CA ALA A 69 9.80 5.87 1.82
C ALA A 69 11.23 6.17 2.30
N GLU A 70 11.41 7.21 3.10
CA GLU A 70 12.71 7.64 3.63
C GLU A 70 13.17 6.81 4.83
N ALA A 71 12.24 6.24 5.61
CA ALA A 71 12.58 5.35 6.71
C ALA A 71 12.97 3.94 6.21
N CYS A 72 12.54 3.57 5.00
CA CYS A 72 12.76 2.26 4.40
C CYS A 72 13.45 2.35 3.02
N PRO A 73 14.66 2.96 2.93
CA PRO A 73 15.31 3.24 1.65
C PRO A 73 15.56 1.98 0.80
N ASP A 74 15.97 0.87 1.42
CA ASP A 74 16.21 -0.40 0.72
C ASP A 74 14.95 -0.96 0.05
N VAL A 75 13.78 -0.74 0.65
CA VAL A 75 12.49 -1.16 0.10
C VAL A 75 12.09 -0.23 -1.02
N SER A 76 12.23 1.09 -0.81
CA SER A 76 11.98 2.12 -1.82
C SER A 76 12.82 1.90 -3.08
N GLU A 77 14.10 1.57 -2.94
CA GLU A 77 15.01 1.27 -4.04
C GLU A 77 14.58 0.01 -4.81
N LYS A 78 14.26 -1.08 -4.10
CA LYS A 78 13.78 -2.33 -4.72
C LYS A 78 12.50 -2.14 -5.54
N PHE A 79 11.62 -1.25 -5.09
CA PHE A 79 10.41 -0.90 -5.83
C PHE A 79 10.66 0.19 -6.88
N GLY A 80 11.83 0.82 -6.96
CA GLY A 80 12.09 1.93 -7.87
C GLY A 80 11.21 3.15 -7.58
N VAL A 81 11.07 3.50 -6.31
CA VAL A 81 10.34 4.68 -5.84
C VAL A 81 11.23 5.91 -6.00
N ALA A 82 10.85 6.81 -6.91
CA ALA A 82 11.57 8.08 -7.14
C ALA A 82 10.87 9.29 -6.52
N VAL A 83 9.56 9.20 -6.30
CA VAL A 83 8.72 10.29 -5.77
C VAL A 83 7.71 9.75 -4.77
N VAL A 84 7.23 10.62 -3.88
CA VAL A 84 6.09 10.34 -3.00
C VAL A 84 4.91 11.25 -3.36
N PRO A 85 3.66 10.78 -3.25
CA PRO A 85 3.31 9.38 -3.05
C PRO A 85 3.62 8.53 -4.29
N THR A 86 3.94 7.26 -4.08
CA THR A 86 3.95 6.25 -5.16
C THR A 86 3.15 5.03 -4.70
N PHE A 87 2.37 4.46 -5.61
CA PHE A 87 1.56 3.29 -5.37
C PHE A 87 1.97 2.16 -6.30
N TYR A 88 1.95 0.94 -5.77
CA TYR A 88 2.20 -0.27 -6.54
C TYR A 88 1.12 -1.30 -6.27
N ALA A 89 0.56 -1.89 -7.31
CA ALA A 89 -0.22 -3.11 -7.20
C ALA A 89 0.68 -4.32 -7.49
N THR A 90 0.59 -5.35 -6.66
CA THR A 90 1.30 -6.61 -6.89
C THR A 90 0.38 -7.81 -6.78
N ASN A 91 0.74 -8.88 -7.48
CA ASN A 91 0.12 -10.19 -7.38
C ASN A 91 1.22 -11.24 -7.17
N ASN A 92 1.24 -11.87 -5.99
CA ASN A 92 2.26 -12.83 -5.60
C ASN A 92 3.71 -12.29 -5.79
N GLY A 93 3.93 -11.04 -5.37
CA GLY A 93 5.23 -10.35 -5.48
C GLY A 93 5.54 -9.73 -6.84
N GLY A 94 4.85 -10.12 -7.91
CA GLY A 94 5.01 -9.48 -9.23
C GLY A 94 4.27 -8.14 -9.31
N ILE A 95 4.94 -7.08 -9.76
CA ILE A 95 4.31 -5.77 -10.00
C ILE A 95 3.35 -5.89 -11.19
N VAL A 96 2.10 -5.48 -11.00
CA VAL A 96 1.06 -5.46 -12.04
C VAL A 96 0.55 -4.05 -12.35
N GLY A 97 0.92 -3.07 -11.55
CA GLY A 97 0.56 -1.67 -11.79
C GLY A 97 1.36 -0.72 -10.91
N LYS A 98 1.44 0.54 -11.35
CA LYS A 98 2.14 1.64 -10.68
C LYS A 98 1.40 2.95 -10.90
N VAL A 99 1.30 3.78 -9.87
CA VAL A 99 0.84 5.18 -9.97
C VAL A 99 1.83 6.07 -9.22
N GLU A 100 2.31 7.12 -9.86
CA GLU A 100 3.18 8.12 -9.23
C GLU A 100 2.44 9.44 -9.04
N GLY A 101 2.74 10.12 -7.93
CA GLY A 101 2.16 11.40 -7.59
C GLY A 101 0.74 11.30 -7.01
N ALA A 102 0.27 12.43 -6.50
CA ALA A 102 -1.06 12.54 -5.88
C ALA A 102 -2.17 12.53 -6.95
N ASN A 103 -2.48 11.35 -7.47
CA ASN A 103 -3.51 11.14 -8.48
C ASN A 103 -4.59 10.14 -8.02
N PRO A 104 -5.65 10.61 -7.33
CA PRO A 104 -6.67 9.73 -6.77
C PRO A 104 -7.54 9.03 -7.85
N ALA A 105 -7.68 9.65 -9.02
CA ALA A 105 -8.44 9.08 -10.12
C ALA A 105 -7.73 7.87 -10.74
N GLU A 106 -6.41 7.96 -10.94
CA GLU A 106 -5.61 6.84 -11.44
C GLU A 106 -5.45 5.75 -10.39
N LEU A 107 -5.24 6.11 -9.11
CA LEU A 107 -5.18 5.13 -8.02
C LEU A 107 -6.46 4.29 -7.91
N SER A 108 -7.63 4.87 -8.21
CA SER A 108 -8.91 4.14 -8.15
C SER A 108 -9.10 3.11 -9.28
N LYS A 109 -8.26 3.16 -10.32
CA LYS A 109 -8.27 2.24 -11.47
C LYS A 109 -7.15 1.21 -11.42
N LEU A 110 -6.18 1.41 -10.54
CA LEU A 110 -5.01 0.54 -10.31
C LEU A 110 -5.43 -0.86 -9.86
#